data_AF-A0A210PDL5-F1
#
_entry.id   AF-A0A210PDL5-F1
#
_cell.length_a   1.000
_cell.length_b   1.000
_cell.length_c   1.000
_cell.angle_alpha   90.00
_cell.angle_beta   90.00
_cell.angle_gamma   90.00
#
_symmetry.space_group_name_H-M   'P 1'
#
loop_
_entity.id
_entity.type
_entity.pdbx_description
1 polymer ?
#
loop_
_entity_poly.entity_id
_entity_poly.type
_entity_poly.pdbx_seq_one_letter_code
_entity_poly.pdbx_strand_id
1 'polypeptide(L)'
;MFVARNELVSIDRPTRETARIHYYPSAVDQRRASARGLSGLFSVEYDIDRNFDAGDVLVVNGFFVHYFAPTGMDPIPKDILFVLDTSSSMFGTKIAQLRDAMHIILNDLHEADRFNIIKFSTTTTFWRPGKVISATRQNIAEAEGYVTTMTSAGWTNINEAMTYGIDFLNSIGDDTGRVKLMVFLTDGSPTKGEENTDIILENVKTRNIRHIAIFTLAFGEDADYEFVKKVALQNDGVARKIYEESDAVLQISGFYAEISRAALKNVTFRYLNSSTNLQNVTKNSFNSFFSDSELVVAGRIKNTDMKRLSLSVEGNGVQGDISLALSASILDHSTPELFPSLTRPEDFEKITERIWAYVTIKQLLDEAVGELNSTAVQRENVRQKIIAMSMKYHFVTPLTSLVVIKPDQREVGNLQEGEDAEQRIGIHKRRLINMDVAGD
;
A
#
# COMPACT_ATOMS: atom_id res chain seq x y z
N MET A 1 9.92 5.28 16.78
CA MET A 1 9.19 6.40 17.39
C MET A 1 9.05 6.11 18.88
N PHE A 2 9.65 6.91 19.76
CA PHE A 2 9.46 6.74 21.21
C PHE A 2 8.06 7.27 21.56
N VAL A 3 7.07 6.38 21.69
CA VAL A 3 5.74 6.76 22.16
C VAL A 3 5.85 7.02 23.66
N ALA A 4 6.05 8.29 24.04
CA ALA A 4 5.84 8.69 25.42
C ALA A 4 4.39 8.38 25.78
N ARG A 5 4.18 7.55 26.80
CA ARG A 5 2.85 7.16 27.27
C ARG A 5 2.10 8.42 27.70
N ASN A 6 1.03 8.77 27.00
CA ASN A 6 0.21 9.93 27.36
C ASN A 6 -0.54 9.61 28.66
N GLU A 7 -0.20 10.31 29.75
CA GLU A 7 -0.79 10.09 31.08
C GLU A 7 -2.30 10.37 31.14
N LEU A 8 -2.84 11.10 30.15
CA LEU A 8 -4.27 11.41 30.05
C LEU A 8 -5.08 10.31 29.33
N VAL A 9 -4.42 9.26 28.85
CA VAL A 9 -5.06 8.15 28.14
C VAL A 9 -5.22 6.96 29.09
N SER A 10 -6.45 6.45 29.20
CA SER A 10 -6.72 5.17 29.85
C SER A 10 -7.24 4.16 28.84
N ILE A 11 -6.68 2.95 28.87
CA ILE A 11 -7.07 1.83 28.00
C ILE A 11 -7.69 0.74 28.88
N ASP A 12 -8.93 0.40 28.59
CA ASP A 12 -9.68 -0.71 29.20
C ASP A 12 -9.80 -1.87 28.20
N ARG A 13 -9.66 -3.12 28.66
CA ARG A 13 -9.78 -4.32 27.82
C ARG A 13 -10.79 -5.31 28.44
N PRO A 14 -12.10 -5.06 28.27
CA PRO A 14 -13.16 -5.91 28.85
C PRO A 14 -13.09 -7.38 28.43
N THR A 15 -12.69 -7.65 27.18
CA THR A 15 -12.54 -9.01 26.64
C THR A 15 -11.30 -9.06 25.75
N ARG A 16 -10.92 -10.25 25.27
CA ARG A 16 -9.84 -10.38 24.27
C ARG A 16 -10.17 -9.69 22.94
N GLU A 17 -11.45 -9.60 22.60
CA GLU A 17 -11.96 -9.03 21.35
C GLU A 17 -12.41 -7.57 21.49
N THR A 18 -12.20 -6.95 22.66
CA THR A 18 -12.72 -5.62 22.96
C THR A 18 -11.72 -4.79 23.75
N ALA A 19 -11.34 -3.65 23.18
CA ALA A 19 -10.58 -2.60 23.84
C ALA A 19 -11.35 -1.27 23.78
N ARG A 20 -11.24 -0.47 24.83
CA ARG A 20 -11.82 0.87 24.95
C ARG A 20 -10.72 1.85 25.29
N ILE A 21 -10.59 2.90 24.48
CA ILE A 21 -9.58 3.95 24.68
C ILE A 21 -10.31 5.21 25.07
N HIS A 22 -10.02 5.70 26.27
CA HIS A 22 -10.60 6.92 26.81
C HIS A 22 -9.53 8.01 26.82
N TYR A 23 -9.85 9.13 26.17
CA TYR A 23 -9.04 10.34 26.16
C TYR A 23 -9.94 11.56 26.31
N TYR A 24 -9.92 12.15 27.51
CA TYR A 24 -10.82 13.23 27.90
C TYR A 24 -10.03 14.34 28.64
N PRO A 25 -9.12 15.05 27.95
CA PRO A 25 -8.29 16.08 28.57
C PRO A 25 -9.14 17.24 29.10
N SER A 26 -8.95 17.61 30.36
CA SER A 26 -9.68 18.74 30.96
C SER A 26 -9.25 20.08 30.34
N ALA A 27 -10.03 21.14 30.56
CA ALA A 27 -9.64 22.49 30.14
C ALA A 27 -8.30 22.94 30.76
N VAL A 28 -7.91 22.41 31.93
CA VAL A 28 -6.61 22.66 32.56
C VAL A 28 -5.49 21.95 31.81
N ASP A 29 -5.69 20.67 31.46
CA ASP A 29 -4.72 19.88 30.70
C ASP A 29 -4.46 20.49 29.31
N GLN A 30 -5.52 20.96 28.66
CA GLN A 30 -5.44 21.64 27.37
C GLN A 30 -4.62 22.94 27.44
N ARG A 31 -4.82 23.74 28.50
CA ARG A 31 -4.07 24.99 28.72
C ARG A 31 -2.61 24.74 29.11
N ARG A 32 -2.33 23.64 29.82
CA ARG A 32 -0.95 23.23 30.14
C ARG A 32 -0.17 22.87 28.89
N ALA A 33 -0.81 22.24 27.91
CA ALA A 33 -0.17 21.90 26.64
C ALA A 33 0.15 23.15 25.80
N SER A 34 -0.82 24.05 25.61
CA SER A 34 -0.56 25.37 25.01
C SER A 34 -1.67 26.38 25.29
N ALA A 35 -1.36 27.67 25.11
CA ALA A 35 -2.36 28.74 25.17
C ALA A 35 -3.46 28.63 24.09
N ARG A 36 -3.25 27.85 23.03
CA ARG A 36 -4.23 27.59 21.96
C ARG A 36 -4.93 26.22 22.10
N GLY A 37 -4.68 25.50 23.20
CA GLY A 37 -5.20 24.15 23.43
C GLY A 37 -4.26 23.05 22.93
N LEU A 38 -4.80 21.86 22.70
CA LEU A 38 -4.03 20.70 22.23
C LEU A 38 -3.84 20.75 20.73
N SER A 39 -2.62 20.49 20.28
CA SER A 39 -2.29 20.29 18.87
C SER A 39 -1.37 19.08 18.77
N GLY A 40 -1.73 18.12 17.90
CA GLY A 40 -0.98 16.89 17.72
C GLY A 40 -1.81 15.81 17.03
N LEU A 41 -1.19 14.64 16.88
CA LEU A 41 -1.81 13.44 16.32
C LEU A 41 -2.32 12.55 17.46
N PHE A 42 -3.60 12.17 17.42
CA PHE A 42 -4.13 11.09 18.26
C PHE A 42 -4.03 9.78 17.47
N SER A 43 -2.96 9.03 17.70
CA SER A 43 -2.74 7.73 17.06
C SER A 43 -3.21 6.59 17.96
N VAL A 44 -3.94 5.64 17.38
CA VAL A 44 -4.32 4.38 18.01
C VAL A 44 -3.76 3.26 17.15
N GLU A 45 -2.84 2.49 17.72
CA GLU A 45 -2.24 1.33 17.08
C GLU A 45 -2.71 0.06 17.80
N TYR A 46 -3.16 -0.92 17.02
CA TYR A 46 -3.55 -2.23 17.51
C TYR A 46 -3.26 -3.29 16.45
N ASP A 47 -3.18 -4.53 16.90
CA ASP A 47 -3.14 -5.72 16.05
C ASP A 47 -4.05 -6.77 16.67
N ILE A 48 -4.40 -7.78 15.89
CA ILE A 48 -5.24 -8.91 16.30
C ILE A 48 -4.38 -10.13 16.61
N ASP A 49 -4.89 -11.03 17.46
CA ASP A 49 -4.26 -12.33 17.66
C ASP A 49 -4.40 -13.14 16.37
N ARG A 50 -3.27 -13.61 15.82
CA ARG A 50 -3.22 -14.35 14.55
C ARG A 50 -2.74 -15.78 14.80
N ASN A 51 -3.19 -16.70 13.96
CA ASN A 51 -2.82 -18.12 14.03
C ASN A 51 -2.14 -18.58 12.73
N PHE A 52 -1.55 -19.78 12.77
CA PHE A 52 -1.12 -20.48 11.54
C PHE A 52 -2.32 -21.20 10.92
N ASP A 53 -3.20 -20.47 10.24
CA ASP A 53 -4.38 -21.01 9.58
C ASP A 53 -4.74 -20.22 8.31
N ALA A 54 -5.92 -20.50 7.74
CA ALA A 54 -6.36 -19.83 6.53
C ALA A 54 -6.80 -18.37 6.77
N GLY A 55 -6.59 -17.78 7.95
CA GLY A 55 -6.97 -16.41 8.29
C GLY A 55 -8.42 -16.27 8.77
N ASP A 56 -8.87 -15.02 8.88
CA ASP A 56 -10.18 -14.67 9.43
C ASP A 56 -11.18 -14.35 8.33
N VAL A 57 -12.39 -14.89 8.46
CA VAL A 57 -13.44 -14.71 7.45
C VAL A 57 -14.70 -14.20 8.11
N LEU A 58 -15.08 -12.98 7.74
CA LEU A 58 -16.37 -12.39 8.08
C LEU A 58 -17.33 -12.69 6.94
N VAL A 59 -18.43 -13.39 7.23
CA VAL A 59 -19.50 -13.62 6.27
C VAL A 59 -20.81 -13.13 6.88
N VAL A 60 -21.37 -12.05 6.34
CA VAL A 60 -22.56 -11.41 6.90
C VAL A 60 -23.47 -10.92 5.77
N ASN A 61 -24.75 -11.29 5.84
CA ASN A 61 -25.81 -10.82 4.92
C ASN A 61 -25.44 -10.89 3.41
N GLY A 62 -24.87 -12.02 2.98
CA GLY A 62 -24.49 -12.24 1.58
C GLY A 62 -23.23 -11.49 1.12
N PHE A 63 -22.46 -10.92 2.03
CA PHE A 63 -21.11 -10.38 1.75
C PHE A 63 -20.07 -11.12 2.58
N PHE A 64 -18.85 -11.19 2.08
CA PHE A 64 -17.74 -11.68 2.87
C PHE A 64 -16.49 -10.81 2.72
N VAL A 65 -15.67 -10.82 3.78
CA VAL A 65 -14.31 -10.28 3.80
C VAL A 65 -13.42 -11.33 4.46
N HIS A 66 -12.36 -11.70 3.77
CA HIS A 66 -11.38 -12.70 4.18
C HIS A 66 -10.02 -12.02 4.34
N TYR A 67 -9.56 -11.95 5.57
CA TYR A 67 -8.25 -11.44 5.99
C TYR A 67 -7.29 -12.61 6.13
N PHE A 68 -6.13 -12.53 5.48
CA PHE A 68 -5.12 -13.58 5.53
C PHE A 68 -3.77 -12.98 5.88
N ALA A 69 -3.33 -13.29 7.09
CA ALA A 69 -2.01 -12.91 7.58
C ALA A 69 -1.48 -13.93 8.61
N PRO A 70 -1.23 -15.18 8.19
CA PRO A 70 -0.84 -16.25 9.10
C PRO A 70 0.52 -15.98 9.75
N THR A 71 0.65 -16.30 11.03
CA THR A 71 1.89 -16.16 11.79
C THR A 71 2.68 -17.46 11.85
N GLY A 72 4.00 -17.38 12.02
CA GLY A 72 4.84 -18.57 12.21
C GLY A 72 5.29 -19.25 10.91
N MET A 73 5.17 -18.57 9.78
CA MET A 73 5.75 -19.02 8.51
C MET A 73 7.24 -18.68 8.44
N ASP A 74 8.04 -19.66 8.02
CA ASP A 74 9.46 -19.45 7.75
C ASP A 74 9.62 -18.54 6.51
N PRO A 75 10.49 -17.51 6.57
CA PRO A 75 10.76 -16.65 5.43
C PRO A 75 11.35 -17.43 4.24
N ILE A 76 10.88 -17.12 3.05
CA ILE A 76 11.42 -17.57 1.77
C ILE A 76 12.60 -16.65 1.42
N PRO A 77 13.81 -17.20 1.17
CA PRO A 77 14.93 -16.41 0.69
C PRO A 77 14.60 -15.65 -0.59
N LYS A 78 15.14 -14.44 -0.73
CA LYS A 78 14.87 -13.58 -1.90
C LYS A 78 16.09 -13.37 -2.78
N ASP A 79 15.81 -13.10 -4.06
CA ASP A 79 16.72 -12.52 -5.03
C ASP A 79 16.24 -11.10 -5.28
N ILE A 80 16.93 -10.13 -4.68
CA ILE A 80 16.50 -8.73 -4.70
C ILE A 80 17.46 -7.84 -5.48
N LEU A 81 16.90 -7.05 -6.40
CA LEU A 81 17.66 -6.05 -7.15
C LEU A 81 17.25 -4.64 -6.72
N PHE A 82 18.22 -3.85 -6.26
CA PHE A 82 18.02 -2.43 -6.00
C PHE A 82 18.41 -1.62 -7.23
N VAL A 83 17.49 -0.84 -7.79
CA VAL A 83 17.70 0.01 -8.96
C VAL A 83 17.58 1.46 -8.51
N LEU A 84 18.73 2.12 -8.36
CA LEU A 84 18.88 3.35 -7.61
C LEU A 84 19.24 4.52 -8.52
N ASP A 85 18.42 5.56 -8.50
CA ASP A 85 18.68 6.79 -9.24
C ASP A 85 19.85 7.57 -8.61
N THR A 86 20.76 8.00 -9.48
CA THR A 86 21.94 8.82 -9.16
C THR A 86 22.08 9.97 -10.15
N SER A 87 20.97 10.40 -10.76
CA SER A 87 20.89 11.58 -11.62
C SER A 87 21.20 12.87 -10.85
N SER A 88 21.35 13.98 -11.57
CA SER A 88 21.76 15.25 -10.97
C SER A 88 20.72 15.83 -9.99
N SER A 89 19.43 15.49 -10.12
CA SER A 89 18.35 15.93 -9.20
C SER A 89 18.50 15.34 -7.79
N MET A 90 19.13 14.17 -7.68
CA MET A 90 19.43 13.53 -6.39
C MET A 90 20.49 14.27 -5.55
N PHE A 91 21.09 15.35 -6.07
CA PHE A 91 22.16 16.08 -5.39
C PHE A 91 21.77 16.58 -4.00
N GLY A 92 22.74 16.56 -3.08
CA GLY A 92 22.56 17.07 -1.72
C GLY A 92 21.93 16.02 -0.79
N THR A 93 20.81 16.37 -0.17
CA THR A 93 20.21 15.57 0.91
C THR A 93 19.64 14.24 0.40
N LYS A 94 19.04 14.18 -0.79
CA LYS A 94 18.42 12.96 -1.32
C LYS A 94 19.42 11.82 -1.48
N ILE A 95 20.56 12.05 -2.16
CA ILE A 95 21.58 11.02 -2.32
C ILE A 95 22.21 10.62 -0.97
N ALA A 96 22.37 11.55 -0.03
CA ALA A 96 22.87 11.24 1.31
C ALA A 96 21.89 10.31 2.06
N GLN A 97 20.60 10.66 2.08
CA GLN A 97 19.55 9.87 2.71
C GLN A 97 19.36 8.51 2.03
N LEU A 98 19.51 8.45 0.70
CA LEU A 98 19.47 7.18 -0.03
C LEU A 98 20.62 6.25 0.42
N ARG A 99 21.85 6.78 0.54
CA ARG A 99 22.98 5.99 1.04
C ARG A 99 22.73 5.49 2.46
N ASP A 100 22.30 6.37 3.36
CA ASP A 100 22.00 6.03 4.75
C ASP A 100 20.91 4.94 4.84
N ALA A 101 19.84 5.06 4.06
CA ALA A 101 18.79 4.05 3.99
C ALA A 101 19.32 2.71 3.45
N MET A 102 20.15 2.74 2.40
CA MET A 102 20.74 1.55 1.82
C MET A 102 21.70 0.84 2.80
N HIS A 103 22.42 1.57 3.65
CA HIS A 103 23.20 0.95 4.72
C HIS A 103 22.31 0.15 5.68
N ILE A 104 21.16 0.70 6.09
CA ILE A 104 20.21 -0.01 6.95
C ILE A 104 19.67 -1.25 6.23
N ILE A 105 19.23 -1.10 4.98
CA ILE A 105 18.64 -2.18 4.17
C ILE A 105 19.65 -3.32 3.94
N LEU A 106 20.90 -3.00 3.59
CA LEU A 106 21.93 -4.02 3.31
C LEU A 106 22.27 -4.84 4.55
N ASN A 107 22.24 -4.23 5.74
CA ASN A 107 22.46 -4.93 7.01
C ASN A 107 21.26 -5.76 7.47
N ASP A 108 20.07 -5.48 6.93
CA ASP A 108 18.83 -6.23 7.22
C ASP A 108 18.62 -7.44 6.29
N LEU A 109 19.41 -7.55 5.22
CA LEU A 109 19.41 -8.73 4.35
C LEU A 109 19.82 -9.99 5.13
N HIS A 110 19.06 -11.07 4.96
CA HIS A 110 19.36 -12.35 5.58
C HIS A 110 20.48 -13.08 4.82
N GLU A 111 21.35 -13.84 5.48
CA GLU A 111 22.49 -14.52 4.83
C GLU A 111 22.07 -15.48 3.69
N ALA A 112 20.85 -16.01 3.78
CA ALA A 112 20.27 -16.86 2.75
C ALA A 112 19.82 -16.07 1.50
N ASP A 113 19.67 -14.74 1.58
CA ASP A 113 19.26 -13.87 0.49
C ASP A 113 20.39 -13.69 -0.53
N ARG A 114 20.01 -13.29 -1.74
CA ARG A 114 20.93 -12.83 -2.76
C ARG A 114 20.48 -11.48 -3.27
N PHE A 115 21.45 -10.64 -3.63
CA PHE A 115 21.17 -9.29 -4.07
C PHE A 115 22.13 -8.82 -5.15
N ASN A 116 21.78 -7.70 -5.78
CA ASN A 116 22.69 -6.86 -6.53
C ASN A 116 22.16 -5.42 -6.52
N ILE A 117 22.99 -4.48 -6.95
CA ILE A 117 22.65 -3.06 -6.99
C ILE A 117 22.95 -2.54 -8.39
N ILE A 118 21.98 -1.87 -8.99
CA ILE A 118 22.14 -1.00 -10.14
C ILE A 118 22.11 0.43 -9.62
N LYS A 119 23.11 1.23 -10.00
CA LYS A 119 22.94 2.68 -10.04
C LYS A 119 22.70 3.11 -11.47
N PHE A 120 21.84 4.10 -11.67
CA PHE A 120 21.60 4.65 -13.00
C PHE A 120 21.56 6.17 -12.97
N SER A 121 21.96 6.75 -14.10
CA SER A 121 21.70 8.14 -14.44
C SER A 121 21.65 8.25 -15.97
N THR A 122 22.61 8.91 -16.62
CA THR A 122 22.78 8.84 -18.07
C THR A 122 23.09 7.41 -18.53
N THR A 123 23.81 6.66 -17.69
CA THR A 123 24.23 5.28 -17.94
C THR A 123 23.81 4.37 -16.79
N THR A 124 23.48 3.12 -17.09
CA THR A 124 23.16 2.09 -16.09
C THR A 124 24.39 1.25 -15.75
N THR A 125 24.68 1.06 -14.45
CA THR A 125 25.84 0.27 -14.01
C THR A 125 25.49 -0.64 -12.83
N PHE A 126 25.80 -1.93 -12.98
CA PHE A 126 25.73 -2.90 -11.89
C PHE A 126 26.96 -2.80 -10.98
N TRP A 127 26.76 -3.00 -9.68
CA TRP A 127 27.84 -3.22 -8.72
C TRP A 127 28.65 -4.48 -9.07
N ARG A 128 27.97 -5.61 -9.29
CA ARG A 128 28.57 -6.88 -9.73
C ARG A 128 27.92 -7.37 -11.03
N PRO A 129 28.42 -6.97 -12.21
CA PRO A 129 27.80 -7.31 -13.49
C PRO A 129 27.65 -8.83 -13.68
N GLY A 130 26.46 -9.27 -14.12
CA GLY A 130 26.17 -10.67 -14.48
C GLY A 130 26.20 -11.66 -13.31
N LYS A 131 26.25 -11.19 -12.06
CA LYS A 131 26.35 -12.05 -10.87
C LYS A 131 25.22 -11.78 -9.89
N VAL A 132 24.68 -12.86 -9.34
CA VAL A 132 23.76 -12.82 -8.20
C VAL A 132 24.59 -13.07 -6.95
N ILE A 133 24.58 -12.14 -5.98
CA ILE A 133 25.55 -12.12 -4.88
C ILE A 133 24.86 -12.53 -3.58
N SER A 134 25.36 -13.56 -2.88
CA SER A 134 24.87 -13.93 -1.55
C SER A 134 25.12 -12.81 -0.53
N ALA A 135 24.16 -12.57 0.36
CA ALA A 135 24.22 -11.57 1.42
C ALA A 135 25.12 -12.00 2.61
N THR A 136 26.35 -12.41 2.32
CA THR A 136 27.37 -12.66 3.35
C THR A 136 27.84 -11.34 3.95
N ARG A 137 28.32 -11.34 5.20
CA ARG A 137 28.87 -10.13 5.84
C ARG A 137 29.95 -9.44 5.02
N GLN A 138 30.80 -10.21 4.33
CA GLN A 138 31.82 -9.65 3.44
C GLN A 138 31.19 -8.92 2.24
N ASN A 139 30.24 -9.57 1.56
CA ASN A 139 29.58 -8.97 0.39
C ASN A 139 28.74 -7.75 0.77
N ILE A 140 28.10 -7.77 1.96
CA ILE A 140 27.40 -6.61 2.51
C ILE A 140 28.36 -5.45 2.70
N ALA A 141 29.49 -5.64 3.39
CA ALA A 141 30.48 -4.57 3.59
C ALA A 141 31.05 -4.02 2.27
N GLU A 142 31.27 -4.88 1.28
CA GLU A 142 31.71 -4.43 -0.06
C GLU A 142 30.62 -3.63 -0.80
N ALA A 143 29.34 -4.02 -0.65
CA ALA A 143 28.21 -3.31 -1.23
C ALA A 143 27.97 -1.95 -0.55
N GLU A 144 28.11 -1.87 0.77
CA GLU A 144 28.08 -0.62 1.53
C GLU A 144 29.18 0.35 1.06
N GLY A 145 30.39 -0.17 0.83
CA GLY A 145 31.48 0.58 0.22
C GLY A 145 31.09 1.13 -1.15
N TYR A 146 30.47 0.30 -2.01
CA TYR A 146 29.98 0.74 -3.32
C TYR A 146 28.91 1.84 -3.22
N VAL A 147 27.91 1.68 -2.35
CA VAL A 147 26.85 2.66 -2.09
C VAL A 147 27.44 3.99 -1.61
N THR A 148 28.42 3.96 -0.71
CA THR A 148 29.09 5.17 -0.19
C THR A 148 29.71 6.01 -1.30
N THR A 149 30.20 5.37 -2.38
CA THR A 149 30.82 6.07 -3.52
C THR A 149 29.83 6.68 -4.53
N MET A 150 28.52 6.44 -4.38
CA MET A 150 27.52 6.86 -5.38
C MET A 150 27.29 8.36 -5.41
N THR A 151 27.88 9.08 -6.37
CA THR A 151 27.63 10.51 -6.57
C THR A 151 26.48 10.79 -7.53
N SER A 152 25.71 11.83 -7.28
CA SER A 152 24.65 12.34 -8.17
C SER A 152 25.24 13.09 -9.38
N ALA A 153 25.01 12.62 -10.60
CA ALA A 153 25.41 13.29 -11.82
C ALA A 153 24.70 12.73 -13.06
N GLY A 154 24.54 13.56 -14.09
CA GLY A 154 23.97 13.16 -15.37
C GLY A 154 22.44 13.28 -15.43
N TRP A 155 21.88 12.66 -16.45
CA TRP A 155 20.44 12.62 -16.78
C TRP A 155 19.78 11.36 -16.18
N THR A 156 18.56 11.03 -16.58
CA THR A 156 17.76 9.95 -15.97
C THR A 156 17.29 8.95 -17.03
N ASN A 157 18.00 7.82 -17.18
CA ASN A 157 17.67 6.76 -18.14
C ASN A 157 16.91 5.60 -17.49
N ILE A 158 15.63 5.85 -17.16
CA ILE A 158 14.77 4.88 -16.46
C ILE A 158 14.56 3.62 -17.31
N ASN A 159 14.33 3.77 -18.62
CA ASN A 159 14.05 2.64 -19.50
C ASN A 159 15.19 1.61 -19.51
N GLU A 160 16.43 2.06 -19.67
CA GLU A 160 17.59 1.16 -19.64
C GLU A 160 17.73 0.51 -18.26
N ALA A 161 17.62 1.29 -17.17
CA ALA A 161 17.76 0.78 -15.81
C ALA A 161 16.74 -0.33 -15.48
N MET A 162 15.47 -0.09 -15.82
CA MET A 162 14.39 -1.05 -15.59
C MET A 162 14.54 -2.30 -16.46
N THR A 163 14.78 -2.12 -17.77
CA THR A 163 14.91 -3.26 -18.68
C THR A 163 16.13 -4.12 -18.38
N TYR A 164 17.27 -3.52 -18.01
CA TYR A 164 18.46 -4.25 -17.59
C TYR A 164 18.23 -5.01 -16.29
N GLY A 165 17.53 -4.41 -15.34
CA GLY A 165 17.21 -5.08 -14.08
C GLY A 165 16.27 -6.27 -14.26
N ILE A 166 15.25 -6.12 -15.12
CA ILE A 166 14.30 -7.18 -15.45
C ILE A 166 15.01 -8.32 -16.18
N ASP A 167 15.83 -8.01 -17.18
CA ASP A 167 16.61 -9.00 -17.93
C ASP A 167 17.57 -9.77 -17.00
N PHE A 168 18.22 -9.07 -16.07
CA PHE A 168 19.08 -9.70 -15.05
C PHE A 168 18.28 -10.69 -14.20
N LEU A 169 17.15 -10.28 -13.62
CA LEU A 169 16.31 -11.16 -12.78
C LEU A 169 15.67 -12.31 -13.58
N ASN A 170 15.33 -12.08 -14.85
CA ASN A 170 14.85 -13.11 -15.78
C ASN A 170 15.92 -14.16 -16.10
N SER A 171 17.20 -13.77 -16.09
CA SER A 171 18.32 -14.70 -16.32
C SER A 171 18.59 -15.62 -15.14
N ILE A 172 18.14 -15.25 -13.94
CA ILE A 172 18.19 -16.11 -12.76
C ILE A 172 17.20 -17.25 -12.98
N GLY A 173 17.65 -18.50 -12.81
CA GLY A 173 16.79 -19.68 -12.95
C GLY A 173 15.54 -19.61 -12.07
N ASP A 174 14.52 -20.41 -12.40
CA ASP A 174 13.36 -20.60 -11.52
C ASP A 174 13.73 -21.57 -10.41
N ASP A 175 14.49 -21.06 -9.44
CA ASP A 175 14.62 -21.74 -8.16
C ASP A 175 13.28 -21.64 -7.42
N THR A 176 12.58 -22.76 -7.31
CA THR A 176 11.28 -22.84 -6.63
C THR A 176 11.37 -22.45 -5.16
N GLY A 177 12.57 -22.37 -4.57
CA GLY A 177 12.78 -21.94 -3.19
C GLY A 177 12.94 -20.44 -2.95
N ARG A 178 12.86 -19.58 -3.97
CA ARG A 178 13.16 -18.13 -3.82
C ARG A 178 12.13 -17.21 -4.46
N VAL A 179 11.97 -15.99 -3.93
CA VAL A 179 11.19 -14.91 -4.56
C VAL A 179 12.11 -13.94 -5.31
N LYS A 180 11.66 -13.38 -6.42
CA LYS A 180 12.40 -12.37 -7.20
C LYS A 180 11.73 -11.01 -7.02
N LEU A 181 12.48 -10.04 -6.50
CA LEU A 181 11.98 -8.70 -6.20
C LEU A 181 12.88 -7.64 -6.84
N MET A 182 12.27 -6.56 -7.31
CA MET A 182 12.98 -5.35 -7.71
C MET A 182 12.48 -4.18 -6.87
N VAL A 183 13.41 -3.38 -6.34
CA VAL A 183 13.10 -2.09 -5.69
C VAL A 183 13.70 -1.00 -6.55
N PHE A 184 12.84 -0.19 -7.15
CA PHE A 184 13.21 0.94 -8.00
C PHE A 184 12.97 2.25 -7.26
N LEU A 185 13.99 3.10 -7.18
CA LEU A 185 13.89 4.41 -6.53
C LEU A 185 14.37 5.51 -7.48
N THR A 186 13.55 6.55 -7.64
CA THR A 186 13.85 7.73 -8.47
C THR A 186 13.22 8.99 -7.88
N ASP A 187 13.84 10.14 -8.10
CA ASP A 187 13.33 11.45 -7.70
C ASP A 187 12.78 12.30 -8.86
N GLY A 188 12.68 11.72 -10.05
CA GLY A 188 12.28 12.48 -11.23
C GLY A 188 11.75 11.64 -12.38
N SER A 189 11.54 12.32 -13.51
CA SER A 189 11.05 11.77 -14.78
C SER A 189 12.20 11.29 -15.68
N PRO A 190 11.94 10.41 -16.66
CA PRO A 190 12.95 10.01 -17.63
C PRO A 190 13.38 11.21 -18.48
N THR A 191 14.70 11.40 -18.65
CA THR A 191 15.31 12.52 -19.41
C THR A 191 16.44 12.06 -20.33
N LYS A 192 16.61 10.74 -20.48
CA LYS A 192 17.61 10.13 -21.35
C LYS A 192 17.17 8.76 -21.83
N GLY A 193 17.47 8.45 -23.09
CA GLY A 193 17.12 7.17 -23.69
C GLY A 193 15.70 7.24 -24.24
N GLU A 194 14.84 6.33 -23.81
CA GLU A 194 13.39 6.45 -24.04
C GLU A 194 12.80 7.34 -22.94
N GLU A 195 12.11 8.40 -23.34
CA GLU A 195 11.52 9.41 -22.45
C GLU A 195 9.99 9.32 -22.41
N ASN A 196 9.37 8.64 -23.38
CA ASN A 196 7.94 8.43 -23.40
C ASN A 196 7.54 7.37 -22.37
N THR A 197 6.91 7.82 -21.28
CA THR A 197 6.48 6.98 -20.17
C THR A 197 5.61 5.80 -20.59
N ASP A 198 4.74 5.94 -21.60
CA ASP A 198 3.88 4.85 -22.06
C ASP A 198 4.70 3.74 -22.75
N ILE A 199 5.73 4.13 -23.53
CA ILE A 199 6.66 3.17 -24.14
C ILE A 199 7.49 2.47 -23.06
N ILE A 200 7.96 3.20 -22.05
CA ILE A 200 8.71 2.61 -20.93
C ILE A 200 7.83 1.60 -20.17
N LEU A 201 6.58 1.96 -19.89
CA LEU A 201 5.63 1.10 -19.20
C LEU A 201 5.38 -0.20 -19.98
N GLU A 202 5.20 -0.12 -21.30
CA GLU A 202 5.05 -1.31 -22.17
C GLU A 202 6.34 -2.13 -22.24
N ASN A 203 7.52 -1.50 -22.33
CA ASN A 203 8.82 -2.20 -22.31
C ASN A 203 9.01 -2.98 -21.01
N VAL A 204 8.68 -2.37 -19.86
CA VAL A 204 8.74 -3.02 -18.54
C VAL A 204 7.79 -4.22 -18.50
N LYS A 205 6.53 -4.03 -18.90
CA LYS A 205 5.50 -5.07 -18.87
C LYS A 205 5.85 -6.26 -19.76
N THR A 206 6.23 -5.99 -21.01
CA THR A 206 6.53 -7.04 -22.00
C THR A 206 7.79 -7.83 -21.66
N ARG A 207 8.77 -7.19 -21.02
CA ARG A 207 10.00 -7.87 -20.58
C ARG A 207 9.83 -8.63 -19.27
N ASN A 208 8.90 -8.26 -18.41
CA ASN A 208 8.67 -8.94 -17.12
C ASN A 208 7.91 -10.27 -17.27
N ILE A 209 8.46 -11.18 -18.08
CA ILE A 209 7.86 -12.48 -18.41
C ILE A 209 7.79 -13.47 -17.23
N ARG A 210 8.55 -13.22 -16.15
CA ARG A 210 8.59 -14.06 -14.95
C ARG A 210 7.78 -13.50 -13.78
N HIS A 211 6.93 -12.49 -14.01
CA HIS A 211 6.10 -11.88 -12.97
C HIS A 211 6.92 -11.43 -11.74
N ILE A 212 8.05 -10.78 -11.97
CA ILE A 212 8.88 -10.21 -10.92
C ILE A 212 8.06 -9.11 -10.22
N ALA A 213 8.02 -9.13 -8.89
CA ALA A 213 7.40 -8.05 -8.12
C ALA A 213 8.28 -6.79 -8.19
N ILE A 214 7.74 -5.69 -8.73
CA ILE A 214 8.47 -4.42 -8.84
C ILE A 214 7.86 -3.38 -7.90
N PHE A 215 8.61 -3.06 -6.85
CA PHE A 215 8.28 -2.02 -5.90
C PHE A 215 8.93 -0.70 -6.30
N THR A 216 8.20 0.40 -6.18
CA THR A 216 8.70 1.71 -6.62
C THR A 216 8.64 2.75 -5.50
N LEU A 217 9.69 3.56 -5.41
CA LEU A 217 9.82 4.65 -4.44
C LEU A 217 10.00 5.96 -5.21
N ALA A 218 8.98 6.82 -5.16
CA ALA A 218 9.03 8.18 -5.68
C ALA A 218 9.62 9.09 -4.61
N PHE A 219 10.86 9.53 -4.79
CA PHE A 219 11.57 10.33 -3.80
C PHE A 219 11.42 11.82 -4.06
N GLY A 220 10.59 12.49 -3.28
CA GLY A 220 10.41 13.92 -3.33
C GLY A 220 9.20 14.39 -4.10
N GLU A 221 9.02 15.71 -4.13
CA GLU A 221 7.86 16.34 -4.75
C GLU A 221 7.94 16.32 -6.28
N ASP A 222 9.16 16.37 -6.82
CA ASP A 222 9.43 16.39 -8.27
C ASP A 222 9.33 14.99 -8.92
N ALA A 223 9.20 13.94 -8.12
CA ALA A 223 9.10 12.57 -8.63
C ALA A 223 7.74 12.34 -9.31
N ASP A 224 7.77 11.76 -10.52
CA ASP A 224 6.56 11.37 -11.24
C ASP A 224 5.90 10.14 -10.59
N TYR A 225 5.12 10.42 -9.54
CA TYR A 225 4.46 9.38 -8.76
C TYR A 225 3.46 8.58 -9.60
N GLU A 226 2.74 9.23 -10.52
CA GLU A 226 1.75 8.55 -11.35
C GLU A 226 2.43 7.53 -12.27
N PHE A 227 3.55 7.90 -12.89
CA PHE A 227 4.36 6.98 -13.68
C PHE A 227 4.86 5.78 -12.84
N VAL A 228 5.53 6.01 -11.71
CA VAL A 228 6.10 4.90 -10.93
C VAL A 228 5.01 4.05 -10.25
N LYS A 229 3.84 4.63 -9.99
CA LYS A 229 2.64 3.90 -9.53
C LYS A 229 2.15 2.94 -10.60
N LYS A 230 2.08 3.37 -11.87
CA LYS A 230 1.75 2.48 -12.99
C LYS A 230 2.78 1.34 -13.14
N VAL A 231 4.07 1.65 -12.99
CA VAL A 231 5.14 0.62 -13.00
C VAL A 231 4.90 -0.43 -11.91
N ALA A 232 4.58 -0.03 -10.69
CA ALA A 232 4.36 -0.99 -9.60
C ALA A 232 3.09 -1.84 -9.81
N LEU A 233 1.96 -1.19 -10.14
CA LEU A 233 0.66 -1.86 -10.28
C LEU A 233 0.65 -2.91 -11.39
N GLN A 234 1.34 -2.68 -12.51
CA GLN A 234 1.39 -3.64 -13.62
C GLN A 234 2.32 -4.84 -13.34
N ASN A 235 3.11 -4.82 -12.25
CA ASN A 235 4.12 -5.81 -11.92
C ASN A 235 3.98 -6.33 -10.48
N ASP A 236 2.75 -6.50 -9.99
CA ASP A 236 2.42 -7.07 -8.67
C ASP A 236 3.15 -6.40 -7.48
N GLY A 237 3.51 -5.12 -7.60
CA GLY A 237 4.17 -4.36 -6.56
C GLY A 237 3.35 -3.17 -6.07
N VAL A 238 3.95 -2.40 -5.17
CA VAL A 238 3.36 -1.20 -4.57
C VAL A 238 4.32 -0.01 -4.76
N ALA A 239 3.74 1.16 -5.03
CA ALA A 239 4.46 2.42 -5.08
C ALA A 239 4.30 3.19 -3.77
N ARG A 240 5.36 3.86 -3.32
CA ARG A 240 5.33 4.73 -2.15
C ARG A 240 5.99 6.07 -2.46
N LYS A 241 5.38 7.16 -1.99
CA LYS A 241 6.01 8.48 -1.94
C LYS A 241 6.95 8.54 -0.74
N ILE A 242 8.15 9.05 -0.96
CA ILE A 242 9.13 9.36 0.07
C ILE A 242 9.24 10.87 0.13
N TYR A 243 8.91 11.45 1.27
CA TYR A 243 8.99 12.90 1.46
C TYR A 243 10.42 13.32 1.84
N GLU A 244 10.92 14.40 1.27
CA GLU A 244 12.28 14.95 1.48
C GLU A 244 12.44 15.63 2.85
N GLU A 245 11.97 14.99 3.90
CA GLU A 245 12.10 15.47 5.27
C GLU A 245 13.17 14.67 6.03
N SER A 246 13.37 14.99 7.31
CA SER A 246 14.39 14.34 8.15
C SER A 246 14.16 12.83 8.36
N ASP A 247 12.95 12.34 8.07
CA ASP A 247 12.57 10.93 8.24
C ASP A 247 12.60 10.12 6.93
N ALA A 248 13.06 10.69 5.81
CA ALA A 248 13.13 9.98 4.52
C ALA A 248 13.89 8.64 4.62
N VAL A 249 14.97 8.61 5.41
CA VAL A 249 15.74 7.39 5.71
C VAL A 249 14.85 6.32 6.32
N LEU A 250 14.01 6.69 7.30
CA LEU A 250 13.06 5.79 7.97
C LEU A 250 11.91 5.38 7.03
N GLN A 251 11.45 6.28 6.16
CA GLN A 251 10.42 5.96 5.18
C GLN A 251 10.90 4.90 4.18
N ILE A 252 12.13 5.03 3.68
CA ILE A 252 12.75 4.07 2.73
C ILE A 252 13.06 2.74 3.43
N SER A 253 13.74 2.77 4.58
CA SER A 253 14.08 1.52 5.30
C SER A 253 12.84 0.82 5.85
N GLY A 254 11.83 1.58 6.30
CA GLY A 254 10.56 1.04 6.78
C GLY A 254 9.73 0.41 5.67
N PHE A 255 9.76 0.98 4.45
CA PHE A 255 9.20 0.31 3.28
C PHE A 255 9.89 -1.01 2.99
N TYR A 256 11.22 -1.04 3.05
CA TYR A 256 11.95 -2.28 2.85
C TYR A 256 11.56 -3.35 3.87
N ALA A 257 11.46 -2.99 5.16
CA ALA A 257 11.05 -3.91 6.21
C ALA A 257 9.71 -4.61 5.89
N GLU A 258 8.72 -3.87 5.38
CA GLU A 258 7.41 -4.38 4.96
C GLU A 258 7.50 -5.47 3.87
N ILE A 259 8.43 -5.33 2.93
CA ILE A 259 8.61 -6.28 1.80
C ILE A 259 9.78 -7.25 2.00
N SER A 260 10.48 -7.18 3.13
CA SER A 260 11.71 -7.94 3.37
C SER A 260 11.43 -9.40 3.70
N ARG A 261 10.26 -9.71 4.28
CA ARG A 261 9.91 -11.04 4.83
C ARG A 261 8.87 -11.75 3.98
N ALA A 262 9.21 -12.13 2.76
CA ALA A 262 8.34 -12.98 1.95
C ALA A 262 8.16 -14.34 2.62
N ALA A 263 6.93 -14.82 2.75
CA ALA A 263 6.58 -16.08 3.43
C ALA A 263 5.91 -17.10 2.50
N LEU A 264 5.16 -16.65 1.50
CA LEU A 264 4.54 -17.52 0.49
C LEU A 264 4.69 -16.95 -0.91
N LYS A 265 4.69 -17.83 -1.90
CA LYS A 265 4.54 -17.53 -3.34
C LYS A 265 3.22 -18.07 -3.88
N ASN A 266 2.76 -17.51 -4.98
CA ASN A 266 1.61 -18.01 -5.74
C ASN A 266 0.36 -18.24 -4.87
N VAL A 267 0.09 -17.29 -3.97
CA VAL A 267 -1.00 -17.39 -3.00
C VAL A 267 -2.33 -17.33 -3.73
N THR A 268 -3.17 -18.34 -3.59
CA THR A 268 -4.49 -18.42 -4.25
C THR A 268 -5.56 -18.78 -3.24
N PHE A 269 -6.63 -18.00 -3.24
CA PHE A 269 -7.82 -18.21 -2.42
C PHE A 269 -8.87 -18.95 -3.23
N ARG A 270 -9.28 -20.12 -2.74
CA ARG A 270 -10.33 -20.94 -3.33
C ARG A 270 -11.54 -21.00 -2.41
N TYR A 271 -12.70 -20.70 -2.96
CA TYR A 271 -13.97 -20.77 -2.25
C TYR A 271 -14.78 -21.95 -2.80
N LEU A 272 -14.72 -23.08 -2.10
CA LEU A 272 -14.97 -24.43 -2.65
C LEU A 272 -16.46 -24.77 -2.82
N ASN A 273 -17.33 -24.28 -1.93
CA ASN A 273 -18.77 -24.56 -1.96
C ASN A 273 -19.62 -23.42 -2.56
N SER A 274 -18.96 -22.42 -3.13
CA SER A 274 -19.60 -21.19 -3.59
C SER A 274 -19.23 -20.81 -5.03
N SER A 275 -18.51 -21.65 -5.77
CA SER A 275 -18.07 -21.37 -7.16
C SER A 275 -19.21 -20.98 -8.12
N THR A 276 -20.45 -21.39 -7.85
CA THR A 276 -21.66 -21.00 -8.60
C THR A 276 -22.47 -19.86 -7.96
N ASN A 277 -22.17 -19.52 -6.70
CA ASN A 277 -22.88 -18.54 -5.88
C ASN A 277 -22.06 -17.25 -5.61
N LEU A 278 -20.76 -17.23 -5.89
CA LEU A 278 -19.93 -16.04 -5.72
C LEU A 278 -20.07 -15.08 -6.89
N GLN A 279 -20.16 -13.80 -6.57
CA GLN A 279 -20.15 -12.71 -7.53
C GLN A 279 -19.24 -11.60 -7.02
N ASN A 280 -18.61 -10.91 -7.98
CA ASN A 280 -17.82 -9.71 -7.73
C ASN A 280 -16.80 -9.93 -6.60
N VAL A 281 -16.09 -11.06 -6.67
CA VAL A 281 -14.95 -11.36 -5.80
C VAL A 281 -13.78 -10.52 -6.27
N THR A 282 -13.11 -9.88 -5.33
CA THR A 282 -11.90 -9.09 -5.57
C THR A 282 -10.72 -9.99 -5.97
N LYS A 283 -9.57 -9.41 -6.34
CA LYS A 283 -8.32 -10.15 -6.58
C LYS A 283 -8.11 -11.21 -5.49
N ASN A 284 -8.00 -12.47 -5.90
CA ASN A 284 -7.94 -13.64 -5.03
C ASN A 284 -6.72 -14.52 -5.32
N SER A 285 -5.80 -14.03 -6.14
CA SER A 285 -4.49 -14.65 -6.42
C SER A 285 -3.41 -13.57 -6.34
N PHE A 286 -2.32 -13.87 -5.65
CA PHE A 286 -1.25 -12.95 -5.33
C PHE A 286 0.11 -13.63 -5.56
N ASN A 287 1.06 -12.91 -6.15
CA ASN A 287 2.37 -13.48 -6.47
C ASN A 287 3.18 -13.82 -5.20
N SER A 288 3.04 -13.02 -4.14
CA SER A 288 3.74 -13.22 -2.87
C SER A 288 2.92 -12.71 -1.68
N PHE A 289 3.18 -13.29 -0.51
CA PHE A 289 2.72 -12.80 0.79
C PHE A 289 3.92 -12.48 1.66
N PHE A 290 3.89 -11.34 2.36
CA PHE A 290 4.93 -10.90 3.28
C PHE A 290 4.42 -10.96 4.73
N SER A 291 5.22 -11.47 5.66
CA SER A 291 4.77 -11.81 7.02
C SER A 291 4.20 -10.64 7.82
N ASP A 292 4.66 -9.42 7.57
CA ASP A 292 4.22 -8.20 8.26
C ASP A 292 3.08 -7.48 7.48
N SER A 293 2.54 -8.13 6.44
CA SER A 293 1.44 -7.63 5.62
C SER A 293 0.15 -8.41 5.85
N GLU A 294 -0.91 -8.01 5.15
CA GLU A 294 -2.19 -8.70 5.15
C GLU A 294 -2.75 -8.75 3.72
N LEU A 295 -3.24 -9.92 3.30
CA LEU A 295 -4.01 -10.06 2.08
C LEU A 295 -5.49 -10.01 2.42
N VAL A 296 -6.25 -9.22 1.67
CA VAL A 296 -7.69 -9.06 1.87
C VAL A 296 -8.43 -9.43 0.59
N VAL A 297 -9.35 -10.39 0.70
CA VAL A 297 -10.26 -10.77 -0.38
C VAL A 297 -11.69 -10.56 0.09
N ALA A 298 -12.49 -9.86 -0.71
CA ALA A 298 -13.89 -9.63 -0.42
C ALA A 298 -14.76 -10.09 -1.59
N GLY A 299 -16.01 -10.42 -1.32
CA GLY A 299 -16.94 -10.78 -2.38
C GLY A 299 -18.39 -10.84 -1.92
N ARG A 300 -19.27 -11.13 -2.87
CA ARG A 300 -20.70 -11.29 -2.63
C ARG A 300 -21.13 -12.75 -2.84
N ILE A 301 -21.99 -13.23 -1.97
CA ILE A 301 -22.62 -14.55 -2.00
C ILE A 301 -24.09 -14.35 -2.39
N LYS A 302 -24.52 -14.98 -3.49
CA LYS A 302 -25.90 -14.91 -3.99
C LYS A 302 -26.90 -15.69 -3.14
N ASN A 303 -26.53 -16.90 -2.72
CA ASN A 303 -27.39 -17.79 -1.98
C ASN A 303 -26.98 -17.79 -0.50
N THR A 304 -27.84 -17.21 0.35
CA THR A 304 -27.66 -17.14 1.80
C THR A 304 -28.21 -18.36 2.55
N ASP A 305 -28.80 -19.33 1.88
CA ASP A 305 -29.29 -20.58 2.52
C ASP A 305 -28.14 -21.47 3.04
N MET A 306 -26.90 -21.12 2.70
CA MET A 306 -25.71 -21.78 3.23
C MET A 306 -25.47 -21.36 4.68
N LYS A 307 -25.22 -22.33 5.56
CA LYS A 307 -24.83 -22.04 6.96
C LYS A 307 -23.32 -21.78 7.11
N ARG A 308 -22.52 -22.26 6.16
CA ARG A 308 -21.05 -22.18 6.20
C ARG A 308 -20.45 -21.95 4.82
N LEU A 309 -19.38 -21.18 4.77
CA LEU A 309 -18.52 -20.99 3.60
C LEU A 309 -17.26 -21.84 3.77
N SER A 310 -17.01 -22.77 2.85
CA SER A 310 -15.81 -23.61 2.86
C SER A 310 -14.79 -23.04 1.88
N LEU A 311 -13.55 -22.87 2.35
CA LEU A 311 -12.49 -22.26 1.57
C LEU A 311 -11.11 -22.88 1.84
N SER A 312 -10.16 -22.62 0.95
CA SER A 312 -8.74 -22.89 1.15
C SER A 312 -7.87 -21.75 0.64
N VAL A 313 -6.73 -21.54 1.28
CA VAL A 313 -5.64 -20.70 0.80
C VAL A 313 -4.45 -21.59 0.48
N GLU A 314 -4.01 -21.54 -0.77
CA GLU A 314 -2.89 -22.34 -1.29
C GLU A 314 -1.71 -21.43 -1.63
N GLY A 315 -0.48 -21.89 -1.45
CA GLY A 315 0.73 -21.17 -1.85
C GLY A 315 1.98 -22.04 -1.72
N ASN A 316 3.13 -21.55 -2.16
CA ASN A 316 4.41 -22.26 -2.01
C ASN A 316 5.25 -21.58 -0.92
N GLY A 317 5.52 -22.29 0.17
CA GLY A 317 6.45 -21.89 1.24
C GLY A 317 7.87 -22.40 1.01
N VAL A 318 8.78 -22.09 1.93
CA VAL A 318 10.18 -22.58 1.87
C VAL A 318 10.29 -24.10 2.01
N GLN A 319 9.34 -24.73 2.72
CA GLN A 319 9.27 -26.18 2.92
C GLN A 319 8.44 -26.92 1.85
N GLY A 320 7.94 -26.20 0.84
CA GLY A 320 7.07 -26.73 -0.21
C GLY A 320 5.66 -26.14 -0.18
N ASP A 321 4.73 -26.83 -0.84
CA ASP A 321 3.36 -26.36 -1.03
C ASP A 321 2.58 -26.38 0.31
N ILE A 322 1.85 -25.30 0.55
CA ILE A 322 1.00 -25.09 1.72
C ILE A 322 -0.45 -25.00 1.24
N SER A 323 -1.34 -25.69 1.95
CA SER A 323 -2.79 -25.60 1.76
C SER A 323 -3.47 -25.50 3.12
N LEU A 324 -4.08 -24.35 3.38
CA LEU A 324 -4.74 -24.03 4.64
C LEU A 324 -6.24 -23.99 4.37
N ALA A 325 -7.00 -24.90 4.97
CA ALA A 325 -8.45 -24.99 4.78
C ALA A 325 -9.19 -24.43 5.99
N LEU A 326 -10.33 -23.78 5.73
CA LEU A 326 -11.20 -23.20 6.75
C LEU A 326 -12.66 -23.34 6.34
N SER A 327 -13.53 -23.44 7.35
CA SER A 327 -14.97 -23.34 7.18
C SER A 327 -15.49 -22.22 8.07
N ALA A 328 -15.97 -21.13 7.46
CA ALA A 328 -16.48 -19.96 8.16
C ALA A 328 -18.00 -20.06 8.36
N SER A 329 -18.49 -19.67 9.53
CA SER A 329 -19.94 -19.57 9.79
C SER A 329 -20.52 -18.35 9.08
N ILE A 330 -21.73 -18.47 8.51
CA ILE A 330 -22.46 -17.33 7.95
C ILE A 330 -23.28 -16.69 9.07
N LEU A 331 -23.01 -15.42 9.34
CA LEU A 331 -23.72 -14.62 10.33
C LEU A 331 -24.96 -13.99 9.68
N ASP A 332 -26.09 -14.13 10.37
CA ASP A 332 -27.38 -13.54 9.99
C ASP A 332 -28.18 -13.14 11.24
N HIS A 333 -29.28 -12.43 11.05
CA HIS A 333 -30.18 -12.03 12.15
C HIS A 333 -30.78 -13.22 12.93
N SER A 334 -30.63 -14.47 12.45
CA SER A 334 -31.07 -15.66 13.17
C SER A 334 -30.06 -16.14 14.24
N THR A 335 -28.85 -15.54 14.26
CA THR A 335 -27.75 -15.89 15.19
C THR A 335 -27.16 -14.68 15.93
N PRO A 336 -27.96 -13.90 16.68
CA PRO A 336 -27.53 -12.66 17.34
C PRO A 336 -26.40 -12.86 18.36
N GLU A 337 -26.26 -14.06 18.93
CA GLU A 337 -25.21 -14.43 19.90
C GLU A 337 -23.80 -14.43 19.30
N LEU A 338 -23.68 -14.52 17.97
CA LEU A 338 -22.39 -14.56 17.26
C LEU A 338 -21.88 -13.17 16.86
N PHE A 339 -22.64 -12.09 17.11
CA PHE A 339 -22.22 -10.72 16.80
C PHE A 339 -21.35 -10.13 17.92
N PRO A 340 -20.31 -9.34 17.58
CA PRO A 340 -19.49 -8.66 18.58
C PRO A 340 -20.31 -7.73 19.50
N SER A 341 -20.04 -7.79 20.80
CA SER A 341 -20.80 -7.07 21.84
C SER A 341 -20.83 -5.53 21.70
N LEU A 342 -19.89 -4.94 20.95
CA LEU A 342 -19.77 -3.49 20.77
C LEU A 342 -20.53 -2.94 19.56
N THR A 343 -21.07 -3.80 18.70
CA THR A 343 -21.66 -3.40 17.43
C THR A 343 -23.05 -3.97 17.30
N ARG A 344 -24.05 -3.15 16.97
CA ARG A 344 -25.39 -3.67 16.66
C ARG A 344 -25.29 -4.54 15.40
N PRO A 345 -26.04 -5.65 15.30
CA PRO A 345 -26.01 -6.52 14.11
C PRO A 345 -26.19 -5.74 12.79
N GLU A 346 -27.11 -4.77 12.77
CA GLU A 346 -27.35 -3.89 11.62
C GLU A 346 -26.13 -3.04 11.22
N ASP A 347 -25.34 -2.58 12.19
CA ASP A 347 -24.14 -1.79 11.94
C ASP A 347 -23.02 -2.70 11.40
N PHE A 348 -22.93 -3.93 11.91
CA PHE A 348 -21.94 -4.92 11.50
C PHE A 348 -22.17 -5.43 10.06
N GLU A 349 -23.43 -5.63 9.68
CA GLU A 349 -23.84 -5.92 8.30
C GLU A 349 -23.39 -4.84 7.33
N LYS A 350 -23.69 -3.58 7.66
CA LYS A 350 -23.28 -2.42 6.86
C LYS A 350 -21.76 -2.31 6.77
N ILE A 351 -21.03 -2.63 7.83
CA ILE A 351 -19.55 -2.60 7.82
C ILE A 351 -19.01 -3.61 6.80
N THR A 352 -19.51 -4.85 6.81
CA THR A 352 -19.01 -5.91 5.91
C THR A 352 -19.27 -5.56 4.44
N GLU A 353 -20.49 -5.13 4.12
CA GLU A 353 -20.84 -4.67 2.77
C GLU A 353 -19.99 -3.45 2.34
N ARG A 354 -19.79 -2.47 3.22
CA ARG A 354 -19.00 -1.27 2.92
C ARG A 354 -17.52 -1.59 2.74
N ILE A 355 -16.96 -2.56 3.47
CA ILE A 355 -15.58 -3.03 3.27
C ILE A 355 -15.46 -3.69 1.89
N TRP A 356 -16.37 -4.59 1.53
CA TRP A 356 -16.39 -5.16 0.18
C TRP A 356 -16.45 -4.08 -0.90
N ALA A 357 -17.32 -3.09 -0.75
CA ALA A 357 -17.45 -1.99 -1.69
C ALA A 357 -16.15 -1.15 -1.78
N TYR A 358 -15.53 -0.85 -0.64
CA TYR A 358 -14.27 -0.11 -0.56
C TYR A 358 -13.13 -0.86 -1.28
N VAL A 359 -12.93 -2.15 -0.96
CA VAL A 359 -11.86 -2.96 -1.58
C VAL A 359 -12.10 -3.11 -3.08
N THR A 360 -13.36 -3.32 -3.50
CA THR A 360 -13.71 -3.42 -4.92
C THR A 360 -13.43 -2.11 -5.66
N ILE A 361 -13.85 -0.96 -5.12
CA ILE A 361 -13.58 0.36 -5.71
C ILE A 361 -12.08 0.64 -5.80
N LYS A 362 -11.32 0.32 -4.74
CA LYS A 362 -9.86 0.48 -4.73
C LYS A 362 -9.19 -0.33 -5.83
N GLN A 363 -9.56 -1.60 -6.00
CA GLN A 363 -9.00 -2.44 -7.07
C GLN A 363 -9.40 -1.96 -8.46
N LEU A 364 -10.63 -1.48 -8.66
CA LEU A 364 -11.05 -0.90 -9.94
C LEU A 364 -10.27 0.40 -10.25
N LEU A 365 -9.96 1.21 -9.23
CA LEU A 365 -9.12 2.40 -9.39
C LEU A 365 -7.69 1.99 -9.78
N ASP A 366 -7.13 0.97 -9.14
CA ASP A 366 -5.80 0.45 -9.47
C ASP A 366 -5.76 -0.15 -10.89
N GLU A 367 -6.81 -0.89 -11.30
CA GLU A 367 -6.99 -1.38 -12.68
C GLU A 367 -7.03 -0.22 -13.68
N ALA A 368 -7.82 0.83 -13.40
CA ALA A 368 -7.92 2.00 -14.25
C ALA A 368 -6.59 2.76 -14.42
N VAL A 369 -5.70 2.71 -13.42
CA VAL A 369 -4.36 3.31 -13.50
C VAL A 369 -3.37 2.41 -14.22
N GLY A 370 -3.33 1.11 -13.89
CA GLY A 370 -2.31 0.18 -14.36
C GLY A 370 -2.51 -0.39 -15.78
N GLU A 371 -3.71 -0.29 -16.37
CA GLU A 371 -4.00 -0.86 -17.68
C GLU A 371 -3.60 0.03 -18.87
N LEU A 372 -2.49 -0.31 -19.54
CA LEU A 372 -2.02 0.39 -20.75
C LEU A 372 -2.76 -0.01 -22.04
N ASN A 373 -3.08 -1.30 -22.18
CA ASN A 373 -3.56 -1.88 -23.45
C ASN A 373 -5.10 -2.01 -23.51
N SER A 374 -5.80 -1.34 -22.61
CA SER A 374 -7.26 -1.36 -22.60
C SER A 374 -7.81 -0.49 -23.72
N THR A 375 -8.81 -0.99 -24.41
CA THR A 375 -9.57 -0.21 -25.39
C THR A 375 -10.29 0.95 -24.69
N ALA A 376 -10.64 2.00 -25.44
CA ALA A 376 -11.43 3.11 -24.90
C ALA A 376 -12.75 2.61 -24.27
N VAL A 377 -13.34 1.56 -24.84
CA VAL A 377 -14.56 0.91 -24.32
C VAL A 377 -14.30 0.23 -22.97
N GLN A 378 -13.18 -0.50 -22.82
CA GLN A 378 -12.83 -1.13 -21.54
C GLN A 378 -12.58 -0.10 -20.45
N ARG A 379 -11.81 0.96 -20.74
CA ARG A 379 -11.57 2.06 -19.80
C ARG A 379 -12.87 2.72 -19.35
N GLU A 380 -13.77 3.00 -20.29
CA GLU A 380 -15.06 3.59 -19.97
C GLU A 380 -15.93 2.64 -19.13
N ASN A 381 -15.92 1.34 -19.41
CA ASN A 381 -16.64 0.36 -18.60
C ASN A 381 -16.14 0.32 -17.15
N VAL A 382 -14.81 0.33 -16.94
CA VAL A 382 -14.22 0.37 -15.59
C VAL A 382 -14.59 1.68 -14.90
N ARG A 383 -14.44 2.82 -15.59
CA ARG A 383 -14.81 4.15 -15.08
C ARG A 383 -16.28 4.20 -14.62
N GLN A 384 -17.21 3.72 -15.44
CA GLN A 384 -18.64 3.70 -15.11
C GLN A 384 -18.94 2.80 -13.90
N LYS A 385 -18.28 1.64 -13.78
CA LYS A 385 -18.39 0.78 -12.59
C LYS A 385 -17.94 1.50 -11.32
N ILE A 386 -16.79 2.20 -11.37
CA ILE A 386 -16.28 2.96 -10.23
C ILE A 386 -17.28 4.04 -9.81
N ILE A 387 -17.80 4.83 -10.76
CA ILE A 387 -18.77 5.88 -10.49
C ILE A 387 -20.04 5.28 -9.87
N ALA A 388 -20.60 4.24 -10.50
CA ALA A 388 -21.83 3.60 -10.01
C ALA A 388 -21.67 3.06 -8.57
N MET A 389 -20.56 2.39 -8.26
CA MET A 389 -20.29 1.90 -6.91
C MET A 389 -20.01 3.04 -5.92
N SER A 390 -19.22 4.04 -6.31
CA SER A 390 -18.89 5.20 -5.48
C SER A 390 -20.15 5.97 -5.09
N MET A 391 -21.07 6.19 -6.04
CA MET A 391 -22.35 6.84 -5.79
C MET A 391 -23.27 5.98 -4.94
N LYS A 392 -23.37 4.67 -5.20
CA LYS A 392 -24.20 3.75 -4.40
C LYS A 392 -23.80 3.72 -2.92
N TYR A 393 -22.49 3.73 -2.64
CA TYR A 393 -21.94 3.61 -1.29
C TYR A 393 -21.50 4.93 -0.66
N HIS A 394 -21.67 6.04 -1.40
CA HIS A 394 -21.32 7.40 -0.99
C HIS A 394 -19.83 7.58 -0.66
N PHE A 395 -18.96 6.98 -1.48
CA PHE A 395 -17.53 7.21 -1.41
C PHE A 395 -17.14 8.41 -2.25
N VAL A 396 -16.37 9.33 -1.68
CA VAL A 396 -15.63 10.34 -2.45
C VAL A 396 -14.37 9.68 -2.97
N THR A 397 -14.25 9.60 -4.28
CA THR A 397 -13.16 8.98 -5.02
C THR A 397 -12.61 9.98 -6.03
N PRO A 398 -11.47 9.72 -6.70
CA PRO A 398 -11.00 10.59 -7.79
C PRO A 398 -12.02 10.85 -8.91
N LEU A 399 -13.10 10.05 -8.98
CA LEU A 399 -14.16 10.16 -9.99
C LEU A 399 -15.49 10.73 -9.44
N THR A 400 -15.55 11.12 -8.17
CA THR A 400 -16.76 11.65 -7.53
C THR A 400 -16.41 12.82 -6.61
N SER A 401 -17.38 13.65 -6.23
CA SER A 401 -17.14 14.81 -5.38
C SER A 401 -18.28 15.03 -4.41
N LEU A 402 -17.96 15.53 -3.22
CA LEU A 402 -18.94 15.96 -2.23
C LEU A 402 -19.13 17.47 -2.36
N VAL A 403 -20.34 17.91 -2.74
CA VAL A 403 -20.69 19.32 -2.87
C VAL A 403 -21.54 19.75 -1.70
N VAL A 404 -21.13 20.83 -1.01
CA VAL A 404 -21.90 21.43 0.08
C VAL A 404 -22.54 22.72 -0.44
N ILE A 405 -23.86 22.71 -0.57
CA ILE A 405 -24.64 23.86 -1.00
C ILE A 405 -25.12 24.58 0.26
N LYS A 406 -24.79 25.88 0.40
CA LYS A 406 -25.36 26.71 1.47
C LYS A 406 -26.86 26.86 1.19
N PRO A 407 -27.75 26.67 2.17
CA PRO A 407 -29.16 26.97 1.97
C PRO A 407 -29.30 28.43 1.58
N ASP A 408 -30.11 28.71 0.56
CA ASP A 408 -30.41 30.08 0.11
C ASP A 408 -30.72 30.93 1.34
N GLN A 409 -30.04 32.08 1.44
CA GLN A 409 -30.44 33.12 2.38
C GLN A 409 -31.87 33.49 2.01
N ARG A 410 -32.86 32.88 2.67
CA ARG A 410 -34.19 33.48 2.74
C ARG A 410 -33.94 34.87 3.31
N GLU A 411 -34.33 35.89 2.58
CA GLU A 411 -34.43 37.26 3.10
C GLU A 411 -35.34 37.22 4.33
N VAL A 412 -34.75 36.98 5.50
CA VAL A 412 -35.38 37.29 6.77
C VAL A 412 -35.29 38.81 6.85
N GLY A 413 -36.40 39.46 6.55
CA GLY A 413 -36.49 40.92 6.45
C GLY A 413 -35.78 41.62 7.60
N ASN A 414 -34.96 42.62 7.24
CA ASN A 414 -34.37 43.66 8.07
C ASN A 414 -34.36 43.37 9.59
N LEU A 415 -33.41 42.56 10.03
CA LEU A 415 -32.83 42.78 11.35
C LEU A 415 -31.59 43.64 11.12
N GLN A 416 -31.64 44.89 11.60
CA GLN A 416 -30.49 45.79 11.61
C GLN A 416 -29.31 45.05 12.23
N GLU A 417 -28.23 44.88 11.46
CA GLU A 417 -26.93 44.54 12.00
C GLU A 417 -26.57 45.63 13.00
N GLY A 418 -26.50 45.26 14.29
CA GLY A 418 -25.83 46.08 15.27
C GLY A 418 -24.35 46.14 14.89
N GLU A 419 -23.90 47.30 14.43
CA GLU A 419 -22.49 47.69 14.42
C GLU A 419 -21.98 47.58 15.86
N ASP A 420 -21.37 46.44 16.23
CA ASP A 420 -20.45 46.33 17.36
C ASP A 420 -19.87 44.90 17.45
N ALA A 421 -18.92 44.55 16.56
CA ALA A 421 -17.93 43.49 16.82
C ALA A 421 -16.78 43.37 15.80
N GLU A 422 -16.73 44.11 14.69
CA GLU A 422 -15.73 43.87 13.63
C GLU A 422 -14.34 44.51 13.85
N GLN A 423 -14.04 45.09 15.02
CA GLN A 423 -12.73 45.73 15.23
C GLN A 423 -11.65 44.88 15.92
N ARG A 424 -11.84 43.57 16.15
CA ARG A 424 -10.83 42.80 16.91
C ARG A 424 -10.49 41.39 16.44
N ILE A 425 -10.60 40.99 15.17
CA ILE A 425 -9.83 39.84 14.69
C ILE A 425 -9.41 40.06 13.24
N GLY A 426 -8.13 40.39 13.01
CA GLY A 426 -7.52 40.41 11.70
C GLY A 426 -7.43 39.00 11.12
N ILE A 427 -8.49 38.54 10.46
CA ILE A 427 -8.47 37.32 9.66
C ILE A 427 -7.86 37.68 8.30
N HIS A 428 -6.58 37.33 8.12
CA HIS A 428 -5.98 37.28 6.79
C HIS A 428 -6.76 36.29 5.92
N LYS A 429 -7.32 36.78 4.81
CA LYS A 429 -7.76 35.97 3.67
C LYS A 429 -6.63 35.02 3.27
N ARG A 430 -6.68 33.75 3.66
CA ARG A 430 -5.87 32.71 3.02
C ARG A 430 -6.57 32.27 1.74
N ARG A 431 -5.87 32.50 0.64
CA ARG A 431 -6.16 31.97 -0.70
C ARG A 431 -6.46 30.48 -0.61
N LEU A 432 -7.53 30.08 -1.31
CA LEU A 432 -7.74 28.73 -1.79
C LEU A 432 -6.46 28.24 -2.47
N ILE A 433 -5.92 27.12 -2.01
CA ILE A 433 -4.99 26.33 -2.80
C ILE A 433 -5.87 25.52 -3.76
N ASN A 434 -5.83 25.89 -5.03
CA ASN A 434 -6.33 25.07 -6.12
C ASN A 434 -5.53 23.78 -6.11
N MET A 435 -6.22 22.63 -6.07
CA MET A 435 -5.66 21.40 -6.62
C MET A 435 -5.86 21.48 -8.12
N ASP A 436 -4.77 21.69 -8.84
CA ASP A 436 -4.73 21.60 -10.28
C ASP A 436 -5.19 20.19 -10.71
N VAL A 437 -6.31 20.18 -11.42
CA VAL A 437 -6.77 19.06 -12.22
C VAL A 437 -6.04 19.21 -13.55
N ALA A 438 -4.94 18.49 -13.74
CA ALA A 438 -4.33 18.35 -15.05
C ALA A 438 -5.26 17.49 -15.92
N GLY A 439 -5.89 18.13 -16.90
CA GLY A 439 -6.54 17.52 -18.05
C GLY A 439 -6.07 18.25 -19.29
N ASP A 440 -5.59 17.44 -20.25
CA ASP A 440 -5.00 17.72 -21.58
C ASP A 440 -3.66 18.46 -21.67
#